data_AF-A0A1Y3BNW3-F1
#
_entry.id   AF-A0A1Y3BNW3-F1
#
_cell.length_a   1.000
_cell.length_b   1.000
_cell.length_c   1.000
_cell.angle_alpha   90.00
_cell.angle_beta   90.00
_cell.angle_gamma   90.00
#
_symmetry.space_group_name_H-M   'P 1'
#
loop_
_entity.id
_entity.type
_entity.pdbx_description
1 polymer ?
#
loop_
_entity_poly.entity_id
_entity_poly.type
_entity_poly.pdbx_seq_one_letter_code
_entity_poly.pdbx_strand_id
1 'polypeptide(L)'
;VIGDAAHDGDIELFIIGNVNNNNSTTEQPSTEDQSSNIPIRIEPGTKNLILIRQLDKESVEGESGMTIGVRCRPKRLLLDSANRRVDRRISTSDEPINRIWTDDIIIPIRILVTDANDNKPEWQGNVPYSVNISEMSAPGSVVMRISAVDHDQLGPYSTIEYSVEPGPYSHLLRFASPLEGTLVLAGQLDYETLPEFSVSIVARDQGNPPNTATTKVNVQVIDVDDQNPRFEMDKYTATLAEGQVIQTPLTIKPKPIRAEDPDRAIRSPI
;
A
#
# COMPACT_ATOMS: atom_id res chain seq x y z
N VAL A 1 -26.67 3.81 -23.37
CA VAL A 1 -27.64 4.77 -23.97
C VAL A 1 -29.03 4.34 -23.56
N ILE A 2 -29.69 5.12 -22.70
CA ILE A 2 -31.11 4.94 -22.43
C ILE A 2 -31.80 5.52 -23.67
N GLY A 3 -32.38 4.65 -24.51
CA GLY A 3 -32.53 4.82 -25.95
C GLY A 3 -33.38 5.99 -26.48
N ASP A 4 -33.51 6.00 -27.81
CA ASP A 4 -34.11 7.00 -28.72
C ASP A 4 -35.54 7.49 -28.42
N ALA A 5 -36.19 7.07 -27.33
CA ALA A 5 -37.47 7.61 -26.87
C ALA A 5 -37.41 9.09 -26.44
N ALA A 6 -36.25 9.73 -26.61
CA ALA A 6 -35.95 11.10 -26.21
C ALA A 6 -35.90 12.11 -27.37
N HIS A 7 -36.07 11.70 -28.62
CA HIS A 7 -35.92 12.62 -29.76
C HIS A 7 -36.89 13.83 -29.67
N ASP A 8 -38.06 13.66 -29.05
CA ASP A 8 -39.05 14.71 -28.79
C ASP A 8 -39.13 15.18 -27.33
N GLY A 9 -38.22 14.73 -26.45
CA GLY A 9 -38.11 15.28 -25.09
C GLY A 9 -39.26 14.96 -24.13
N ASP A 10 -40.04 13.89 -24.37
CA ASP A 10 -41.28 13.56 -23.66
C ASP A 10 -41.12 12.87 -22.30
N ILE A 11 -39.89 12.57 -21.87
CA ILE A 11 -39.61 11.91 -20.58
C ILE A 11 -38.48 12.63 -19.86
N GLU A 12 -38.64 12.79 -18.55
CA GLU A 12 -37.67 13.29 -17.59
C GLU A 12 -37.12 12.11 -16.78
N LEU A 13 -35.79 12.05 -16.65
CA LEU A 13 -35.11 11.01 -15.88
C LEU A 13 -34.51 11.61 -14.61
N PHE A 14 -34.68 10.92 -13.49
CA PHE A 14 -34.14 11.30 -12.20
C PHE A 14 -33.42 10.11 -11.56
N ILE A 15 -32.26 10.36 -10.98
CA ILE A 15 -31.61 9.36 -10.14
C ILE A 15 -32.27 9.39 -8.77
N ILE A 16 -32.62 8.22 -8.26
CA ILE A 16 -33.09 8.01 -6.89
C ILE A 16 -32.04 7.16 -6.15
N GLY A 17 -31.90 7.41 -4.85
CA GLY A 17 -30.89 6.79 -3.98
C GLY A 17 -30.90 5.26 -3.96
N ASN A 18 -29.92 4.67 -3.26
CA ASN A 18 -29.60 3.25 -3.30
C ASN A 18 -30.85 2.39 -3.05
N VAL A 19 -31.30 1.68 -4.09
CA VAL A 19 -32.47 0.80 -4.02
C VAL A 19 -31.97 -0.53 -3.45
N ASN A 20 -31.70 -0.56 -2.14
CA ASN A 20 -31.49 -1.83 -1.46
C ASN A 20 -32.83 -2.56 -1.40
N ASN A 21 -32.81 -3.82 -1.86
CA ASN A 21 -33.97 -4.70 -1.91
C ASN A 21 -34.79 -4.65 -0.61
N ASN A 22 -36.10 -4.56 -0.79
CA ASN A 22 -37.18 -4.65 0.21
C ASN A 22 -37.39 -3.40 1.06
N ASN A 23 -38.14 -2.42 0.53
CA ASN A 23 -39.42 -2.07 1.11
C ASN A 23 -40.23 -1.15 0.19
N SER A 24 -41.46 -1.59 -0.06
CA SER A 24 -42.56 -0.74 -0.49
C SER A 24 -42.80 0.33 0.59
N THR A 25 -42.42 1.56 0.34
CA THR A 25 -43.03 2.69 1.05
C THR A 25 -43.08 3.90 0.14
N THR A 26 -44.31 4.26 -0.15
CA THR A 26 -44.80 5.53 -0.65
C THR A 26 -44.20 6.69 0.14
N GLU A 27 -43.19 7.36 -0.42
CA GLU A 27 -42.83 8.71 -0.01
C GLU A 27 -42.94 9.66 -1.22
N GLN A 28 -43.75 10.70 -1.02
CA GLN A 28 -43.92 11.81 -1.95
C GLN A 28 -42.61 12.61 -2.09
N PRO A 29 -42.37 13.25 -3.24
CA PRO A 29 -41.10 13.88 -3.53
C PRO A 29 -40.98 15.20 -2.77
N SER A 30 -40.12 15.25 -1.75
CA SER A 30 -39.56 16.50 -1.28
C SER A 30 -38.64 17.03 -2.38
N THR A 31 -38.95 18.22 -2.87
CA THR A 31 -37.99 19.14 -3.48
C THR A 31 -36.73 19.23 -2.64
N GLU A 32 -35.57 19.32 -3.30
CA GLU A 32 -34.22 19.53 -2.74
C GLU A 32 -33.37 18.27 -2.51
N ASP A 33 -32.34 18.14 -3.36
CA ASP A 33 -30.96 17.80 -2.98
C ASP A 33 -30.65 16.51 -2.18
N GLN A 34 -31.36 15.41 -2.44
CA GLN A 34 -30.84 14.07 -2.11
C GLN A 34 -29.82 13.51 -3.13
N SER A 35 -29.36 14.33 -4.08
CA SER A 35 -28.35 13.93 -5.08
C SER A 35 -26.91 13.91 -4.54
N SER A 36 -26.67 14.50 -3.36
CA SER A 36 -25.31 14.82 -2.89
C SER A 36 -24.44 13.60 -2.57
N ASN A 37 -25.03 12.42 -2.35
CA ASN A 37 -24.29 11.21 -2.00
C ASN A 37 -24.22 10.17 -3.13
N ILE A 38 -24.76 10.47 -4.33
CA ILE A 38 -24.72 9.56 -5.48
C ILE A 38 -23.64 10.07 -6.45
N PRO A 39 -22.59 9.29 -6.74
CA PRO A 39 -21.46 9.74 -7.56
C PRO A 39 -21.78 9.79 -9.06
N ILE A 40 -23.05 9.71 -9.44
CA ILE A 40 -23.52 9.65 -10.83
C ILE A 40 -24.59 10.71 -11.04
N ARG A 41 -24.57 11.37 -12.20
CA ARG A 41 -25.62 12.27 -12.69
C ARG A 41 -26.12 11.82 -14.05
N ILE A 42 -27.30 12.30 -14.46
CA ILE A 42 -27.80 12.17 -15.83
C ILE A 42 -27.48 13.47 -16.57
N GLU A 43 -26.79 13.38 -17.70
CA GLU A 43 -26.52 14.52 -18.57
C GLU A 43 -27.80 15.04 -19.23
N PRO A 44 -28.07 16.36 -19.17
CA PRO A 44 -29.20 16.95 -19.88
C PRO A 44 -29.12 16.72 -21.39
N GLY A 45 -30.23 16.36 -22.03
CA GLY A 45 -30.31 16.15 -23.48
C GLY A 45 -29.90 14.73 -23.90
N THR A 46 -28.65 14.34 -23.70
CA THR A 46 -28.14 13.02 -24.11
C THR A 46 -28.65 11.88 -23.24
N LYS A 47 -29.05 12.18 -21.99
CA LYS A 47 -29.47 11.21 -20.98
C LYS A 47 -28.39 10.17 -20.64
N ASN A 48 -27.13 10.52 -20.87
CA ASN A 48 -25.99 9.69 -20.47
C ASN A 48 -25.80 9.73 -18.95
N LEU A 49 -25.44 8.58 -18.37
CA LEU A 49 -24.96 8.53 -16.99
C LEU A 49 -23.51 9.02 -16.96
N ILE A 50 -23.23 10.05 -16.17
CA ILE A 50 -21.91 10.63 -16.01
C ILE A 50 -21.48 10.45 -14.57
N LEU A 51 -20.30 9.86 -14.39
CA LEU A 51 -19.62 9.83 -13.10
C LEU A 51 -19.17 11.26 -12.73
N ILE A 52 -19.56 11.74 -11.56
CA ILE A 52 -19.22 13.09 -11.05
C ILE A 52 -18.25 13.07 -9.88
N ARG A 53 -17.99 11.89 -9.32
CA ARG A 53 -17.02 11.65 -8.24
C ARG A 53 -16.39 10.28 -8.47
N GLN A 54 -15.09 10.16 -8.21
CA GLN A 54 -14.41 8.87 -8.29
C GLN A 54 -15.04 7.87 -7.32
N LEU A 55 -15.18 6.64 -7.82
CA LEU A 55 -15.53 5.48 -7.02
C LEU A 55 -14.23 4.81 -6.63
N ASP A 56 -14.05 4.64 -5.34
CA ASP A 56 -12.94 3.93 -4.72
C ASP A 56 -13.53 2.61 -4.21
N LYS A 57 -12.95 1.48 -4.63
CA LYS A 57 -13.51 0.17 -4.30
C LYS A 57 -13.28 -0.15 -2.82
N GLU A 58 -12.19 0.35 -2.27
CA GLU A 58 -11.72 0.17 -0.91
C GLU A 58 -12.68 0.86 0.07
N SER A 59 -13.37 1.90 -0.40
CA SER A 59 -14.40 2.66 0.32
C SER A 59 -15.82 2.09 0.20
N VAL A 60 -16.07 1.05 -0.60
CA VAL A 60 -17.41 0.46 -0.81
C VAL A 60 -17.53 -0.88 -0.08
N GLU A 61 -18.19 -0.89 1.08
CA GLU A 61 -18.50 -2.13 1.82
C GLU A 61 -19.49 -3.02 1.03
N GLY A 62 -19.09 -4.27 0.74
CA GLY A 62 -19.96 -5.30 0.15
C GLY A 62 -19.70 -5.58 -1.34
N GLU A 63 -20.25 -6.69 -1.86
CA GLU A 63 -19.94 -7.27 -3.19
C GLU A 63 -20.06 -6.27 -4.38
N SER A 64 -18.97 -5.52 -4.59
CA SER A 64 -18.50 -4.88 -5.83
C SER A 64 -19.57 -4.23 -6.70
N GLY A 65 -20.37 -3.32 -6.13
CA GLY A 65 -21.19 -2.44 -6.96
C GLY A 65 -22.22 -1.60 -6.22
N MET A 66 -22.60 -0.48 -6.84
CA MET A 66 -23.70 0.38 -6.41
C MET A 66 -24.94 0.10 -7.27
N THR A 67 -26.14 0.11 -6.67
CA THR A 67 -27.39 0.04 -7.44
C THR A 67 -28.12 1.37 -7.36
N ILE A 68 -28.19 2.09 -8.48
CA ILE A 68 -28.99 3.31 -8.56
C ILE A 68 -30.37 2.99 -9.11
N GLY A 69 -31.41 3.61 -8.57
CA GLY A 69 -32.70 3.63 -9.25
C GLY A 69 -32.72 4.78 -10.26
N VAL A 70 -33.17 4.53 -11.48
CA VAL A 70 -33.49 5.58 -12.43
C VAL A 70 -35.00 5.65 -12.57
N ARG A 71 -35.57 6.77 -12.12
CA ARG A 71 -36.99 7.07 -12.25
C ARG A 71 -37.22 7.77 -13.59
N CYS A 72 -38.08 7.19 -14.41
CA CYS A 72 -38.59 7.75 -15.64
C CYS A 72 -39.98 8.33 -15.39
N ARG A 73 -40.11 9.64 -15.58
CA ARG A 73 -41.37 10.36 -15.49
C ARG A 73 -41.74 10.92 -16.86
N PRO A 74 -42.91 10.62 -17.41
CA PRO A 74 -43.36 11.28 -18.63
C PRO A 74 -43.62 12.77 -18.35
N LYS A 75 -43.24 13.64 -19.29
CA LYS A 75 -43.58 15.06 -19.20
C LYS A 75 -45.10 15.18 -19.18
N ARG A 76 -45.62 16.00 -18.27
CA ARG A 76 -47.06 16.28 -18.16
C ARG A 76 -47.57 16.80 -19.50
N LEU A 77 -48.31 15.96 -20.21
CA LEU A 77 -49.03 16.38 -21.40
C LEU A 77 -50.23 17.22 -20.94
N LEU A 78 -50.26 18.47 -21.38
CA LEU A 78 -51.48 19.26 -21.31
C LEU A 78 -52.28 18.88 -22.54
N LEU A 79 -53.50 18.42 -22.32
CA LEU A 79 -54.42 18.06 -23.39
C LEU A 79 -55.62 19.02 -23.34
N ASP A 80 -56.06 19.46 -24.51
CA ASP A 80 -57.33 20.17 -24.64
C ASP A 80 -58.50 19.20 -24.47
N SER A 81 -59.72 19.75 -24.48
CA SER A 81 -60.98 19.01 -24.43
C SER A 81 -61.17 18.02 -25.59
N ALA A 82 -60.33 18.07 -26.63
CA ALA A 82 -60.29 17.17 -27.78
C ALA A 82 -59.10 16.19 -27.76
N ASN A 83 -58.40 16.04 -26.62
CA ASN A 83 -57.21 15.19 -26.44
C ASN A 83 -56.02 15.55 -27.35
N ARG A 84 -55.83 16.83 -27.69
CA ARG A 84 -54.67 17.32 -28.46
C ARG A 84 -53.65 17.97 -27.53
N ARG A 85 -52.35 17.80 -27.82
CA ARG A 85 -51.25 18.38 -27.05
C ARG A 85 -51.31 19.91 -27.07
N VAL A 86 -51.22 20.53 -25.90
CA VAL A 86 -51.24 21.99 -25.72
C VAL A 86 -49.93 22.45 -25.09
N ASP A 87 -49.32 23.51 -25.63
CA ASP A 87 -48.14 24.13 -25.02
C ASP A 87 -48.55 25.05 -23.86
N ARG A 88 -47.87 24.90 -22.72
CA ARG A 88 -48.17 25.60 -21.45
C ARG A 88 -48.07 27.13 -21.58
N ARG A 89 -47.33 27.63 -22.56
CA ARG A 89 -47.14 29.07 -22.82
C ARG A 89 -48.29 29.72 -23.59
N ILE A 90 -49.19 28.93 -24.18
CA ILE A 90 -50.23 29.40 -25.13
C ILE A 90 -51.64 29.33 -24.51
N SER A 91 -51.78 28.81 -23.29
CA SER A 91 -53.09 28.65 -22.64
C SER A 91 -53.61 29.97 -22.05
N THR A 92 -54.33 30.76 -22.85
CA THR A 92 -55.16 31.89 -22.38
C THR A 92 -56.67 31.55 -22.35
N SER A 93 -57.06 30.28 -22.44
CA SER A 93 -58.48 29.86 -22.43
C SER A 93 -58.90 29.18 -21.12
N ASP A 94 -60.08 29.55 -20.61
CA ASP A 94 -60.76 28.98 -19.43
C ASP A 94 -61.26 27.52 -19.60
N GLU A 95 -60.71 26.78 -20.56
CA GLU A 95 -61.06 25.37 -20.81
C GLU A 95 -60.40 24.45 -19.76
N PRO A 96 -61.11 23.42 -19.25
CA PRO A 96 -60.56 22.51 -18.25
C PRO A 96 -59.48 21.61 -18.85
N ILE A 97 -58.22 21.91 -18.54
CA ILE A 97 -57.07 21.10 -18.95
C ILE A 97 -57.08 19.78 -18.17
N ASN A 98 -57.21 18.66 -18.88
CA ASN A 98 -57.19 17.33 -18.27
C ASN A 98 -55.74 16.88 -18.04
N ARG A 99 -55.30 16.77 -16.78
CA ARG A 99 -53.98 16.24 -16.43
C ARG A 99 -54.04 14.72 -16.36
N ILE A 100 -53.50 14.03 -17.37
CA ILE A 100 -53.35 12.56 -17.31
C ILE A 100 -52.10 12.25 -16.49
N TRP A 101 -52.28 11.55 -15.38
CA TRP A 101 -51.18 10.99 -14.60
C TRP A 101 -50.68 9.74 -15.33
N THR A 102 -49.40 9.72 -15.64
CA THR A 102 -48.71 8.51 -16.11
C THR A 102 -47.83 8.05 -14.96
N ASP A 103 -47.92 6.77 -14.62
CA ASP A 103 -47.18 6.21 -13.50
C ASP A 103 -45.66 6.33 -13.74
N ASP A 104 -44.93 6.73 -12.71
CA ASP A 104 -43.47 6.78 -12.75
C ASP A 104 -42.93 5.33 -12.87
N ILE A 105 -42.03 5.07 -13.81
CA ILE A 105 -41.34 3.77 -13.95
C ILE A 105 -39.96 3.88 -13.29
N ILE A 106 -39.62 2.97 -12.38
CA ILE A 106 -38.31 2.91 -11.74
C ILE A 106 -37.56 1.67 -12.23
N ILE A 107 -36.36 1.85 -12.76
CA ILE A 107 -35.48 0.76 -13.19
C ILE A 107 -34.21 0.77 -12.32
N PRO A 108 -33.85 -0.36 -11.67
CA PRO A 108 -32.57 -0.49 -11.00
C PRO A 108 -31.44 -0.67 -12.02
N ILE A 109 -30.35 0.08 -11.86
CA ILE A 109 -29.12 -0.05 -12.64
C ILE A 109 -28.01 -0.47 -11.68
N ARG A 110 -27.47 -1.67 -11.89
CA ARG A 110 -26.30 -2.17 -11.16
C ARG A 110 -25.03 -1.67 -11.83
N ILE A 111 -24.23 -0.91 -11.09
CA ILE A 111 -22.91 -0.45 -11.50
C ILE A 111 -21.89 -1.32 -10.79
N LEU A 112 -21.10 -2.06 -11.55
CA LEU A 112 -20.01 -2.86 -11.02
C LEU A 112 -18.74 -2.00 -10.95
N VAL A 113 -18.11 -1.96 -9.79
CA VAL A 113 -16.85 -1.23 -9.57
C VAL A 113 -15.70 -2.24 -9.56
N THR A 114 -14.76 -2.05 -10.47
CA THR A 114 -13.52 -2.83 -10.53
C THR A 114 -12.43 -2.15 -9.73
N ASP A 115 -11.54 -2.96 -9.17
CA ASP A 115 -10.37 -2.52 -8.42
C ASP A 115 -9.38 -1.76 -9.30
N ALA A 116 -8.65 -0.82 -8.70
CA ALA A 116 -7.53 -0.12 -9.32
C ALA A 116 -6.27 -0.31 -8.45
N ASN A 117 -5.08 -0.23 -9.05
CA ASN A 117 -3.82 -0.31 -8.31
C ASN A 117 -3.42 1.07 -7.77
N ASP A 118 -4.21 1.61 -6.83
CA ASP A 118 -4.06 2.97 -6.31
C ASP A 118 -3.61 3.05 -4.85
N ASN A 119 -3.54 1.91 -4.17
CA ASN A 119 -2.75 1.76 -2.96
C ASN A 119 -1.34 1.27 -3.30
N LYS A 120 -0.40 1.57 -2.41
CA LYS A 120 0.99 1.14 -2.54
C LYS A 120 1.32 0.24 -1.35
N PRO A 121 2.30 -0.66 -1.50
CA PRO A 121 2.71 -1.50 -0.38
C PRO A 121 3.17 -0.67 0.82
N GLU A 122 2.77 -1.07 2.03
CA GLU A 122 3.16 -0.44 3.28
C GLU A 122 3.87 -1.44 4.20
N TRP A 123 5.14 -1.15 4.51
CA TRP A 123 5.95 -1.95 5.43
C TRP A 123 5.36 -1.96 6.84
N GLN A 124 5.30 -3.14 7.46
CA GLN A 124 4.73 -3.34 8.78
C GLN A 124 5.78 -3.28 9.90
N GLY A 125 5.36 -2.85 11.09
CA GLY A 125 6.22 -2.80 12.27
C GLY A 125 7.09 -1.54 12.36
N ASN A 126 8.22 -1.63 13.08
CA ASN A 126 9.07 -0.48 13.35
C ASN A 126 10.09 -0.29 12.22
N VAL A 127 9.75 0.59 11.27
CA VAL A 127 10.62 0.99 10.15
C VAL A 127 11.38 2.29 10.45
N PRO A 128 12.65 2.44 10.02
CA PRO A 128 13.50 1.43 9.40
C PRO A 128 13.82 0.28 10.36
N TYR A 129 14.05 -0.92 9.82
CA TYR A 129 14.30 -2.10 10.62
C TYR A 129 15.72 -2.08 11.19
N SER A 130 15.88 -2.64 12.39
CA SER A 130 17.18 -2.84 13.03
C SER A 130 17.29 -4.26 13.58
N VAL A 131 18.44 -4.90 13.38
CA VAL A 131 18.69 -6.27 13.81
C VAL A 131 20.15 -6.45 14.23
N ASN A 132 20.37 -7.30 15.23
CA ASN A 132 21.70 -7.72 15.63
C ASN A 132 21.92 -9.17 15.17
N ILE A 133 23.06 -9.46 14.56
CA ILE A 133 23.39 -10.80 14.06
C ILE A 133 24.84 -11.13 14.38
N SER A 134 25.11 -12.35 14.85
CA SER A 134 26.49 -12.79 15.14
C SER A 134 27.28 -13.00 13.86
N GLU A 135 28.56 -12.65 13.86
CA GLU A 135 29.45 -12.89 12.72
C GLU A 135 29.62 -14.38 12.38
N MET A 136 29.51 -15.25 13.38
CA MET A 136 29.50 -16.71 13.20
C MET A 136 28.25 -17.24 12.46
N SER A 137 27.28 -16.37 12.14
CA SER A 137 26.07 -16.79 11.43
C SER A 137 26.41 -17.24 10.01
N ALA A 138 26.10 -18.51 9.68
CA ALA A 138 26.36 -19.05 8.36
C ALA A 138 25.43 -18.42 7.29
N PRO A 139 25.88 -18.28 6.03
CA PRO A 139 25.00 -17.92 4.92
C PRO A 139 23.77 -18.85 4.85
N GLY A 140 22.59 -18.25 4.65
CA GLY A 140 21.29 -18.94 4.73
C GLY A 140 20.61 -18.83 6.09
N SER A 141 21.30 -18.35 7.13
CA SER A 141 20.68 -18.05 8.42
C SER A 141 19.61 -16.96 8.28
N VAL A 142 18.50 -17.13 9.00
CA VAL A 142 17.42 -16.14 9.03
C VAL A 142 17.88 -14.91 9.81
N VAL A 143 17.86 -13.76 9.15
CA VAL A 143 18.18 -12.47 9.75
C VAL A 143 16.92 -11.91 10.41
N MET A 144 15.83 -11.83 9.66
CA MET A 144 14.53 -11.40 10.18
C MET A 144 13.37 -11.82 9.27
N ARG A 145 12.14 -11.76 9.81
CA ARG A 145 10.91 -11.88 9.04
C ARG A 145 10.23 -10.51 8.98
N ILE A 146 9.94 -10.05 7.78
CA ILE A 146 9.33 -8.74 7.50
C ILE A 146 8.17 -8.91 6.54
N SER A 147 7.24 -7.98 6.59
CA SER A 147 6.07 -7.99 5.71
C SER A 147 5.70 -6.56 5.32
N ALA A 148 5.18 -6.41 4.13
CA ALA A 148 4.40 -5.25 3.71
C ALA A 148 2.96 -5.69 3.45
N VAL A 149 2.04 -4.73 3.50
CA VAL A 149 0.61 -4.93 3.21
C VAL A 149 0.20 -3.91 2.17
N ASP A 150 -0.58 -4.33 1.20
CA ASP A 150 -1.26 -3.44 0.27
C ASP A 150 -2.76 -3.50 0.57
N HIS A 151 -3.44 -2.37 0.44
CA HIS A 151 -4.84 -2.23 0.79
C HIS A 151 -5.80 -2.41 -0.40
N ASP A 152 -5.26 -2.61 -1.61
CA ASP A 152 -6.05 -3.00 -2.79
C ASP A 152 -6.69 -4.40 -2.61
N GLN A 153 -7.64 -4.74 -3.48
CA GLN A 153 -8.29 -6.05 -3.44
C GLN A 153 -7.29 -7.21 -3.54
N LEU A 154 -7.56 -8.30 -2.81
CA LEU A 154 -6.81 -9.56 -2.93
C LEU A 154 -6.64 -9.98 -4.39
N GLY A 155 -5.39 -10.00 -4.85
CA GLY A 155 -5.04 -10.21 -6.26
C GLY A 155 -3.68 -9.62 -6.60
N PRO A 156 -3.38 -9.38 -7.89
CA PRO A 156 -2.11 -8.80 -8.32
C PRO A 156 -1.77 -7.45 -7.69
N TYR A 157 -2.79 -6.62 -7.43
CA TYR A 157 -2.60 -5.27 -6.85
C TYR A 157 -2.21 -5.32 -5.37
N SER A 158 -2.50 -6.43 -4.69
CA SER A 158 -2.08 -6.64 -3.30
C SER A 158 -1.07 -7.77 -3.09
N THR A 159 -0.62 -8.42 -4.16
CA THR A 159 0.41 -9.47 -4.10
C THR A 159 1.78 -8.81 -4.12
N ILE A 160 2.51 -8.94 -3.01
CA ILE A 160 3.78 -8.25 -2.80
C ILE A 160 4.97 -9.17 -3.05
N GLU A 161 5.89 -8.71 -3.89
CA GLU A 161 7.22 -9.27 -4.09
C GLU A 161 8.28 -8.43 -3.36
N TYR A 162 9.15 -9.12 -2.64
CA TYR A 162 10.25 -8.54 -1.88
C TYR A 162 11.58 -8.69 -2.60
N SER A 163 12.38 -7.63 -2.58
CA SER A 163 13.72 -7.62 -3.16
C SER A 163 14.68 -6.73 -2.39
N VAL A 164 15.98 -6.99 -2.55
CA VAL A 164 17.05 -6.14 -2.04
C VAL A 164 17.47 -5.18 -3.15
N GLU A 165 17.54 -3.89 -2.84
CA GLU A 165 17.99 -2.87 -3.80
C GLU A 165 19.51 -2.97 -3.98
N PRO A 166 20.03 -2.84 -5.22
CA PRO A 166 21.47 -2.84 -5.47
C PRO A 166 22.21 -1.73 -4.70
N GLY A 167 23.27 -2.11 -4.00
CA GLY A 167 24.09 -1.20 -3.20
C GLY A 167 25.35 -1.88 -2.64
N PRO A 168 26.20 -1.15 -1.90
CA PRO A 168 27.51 -1.63 -1.45
C PRO A 168 27.45 -2.97 -0.70
N TYR A 169 26.44 -3.14 0.17
CA TYR A 169 26.27 -4.31 1.04
C TYR A 169 25.10 -5.21 0.62
N SER A 170 24.50 -4.96 -0.56
CA SER A 170 23.35 -5.72 -1.07
C SER A 170 23.66 -7.22 -1.25
N HIS A 171 24.92 -7.58 -1.47
CA HIS A 171 25.37 -8.96 -1.59
C HIS A 171 25.34 -9.74 -0.27
N LEU A 172 25.22 -9.06 0.88
CA LEU A 172 25.21 -9.69 2.21
C LEU A 172 23.82 -10.19 2.60
N LEU A 173 22.74 -9.67 2.02
CA LEU A 173 21.37 -10.03 2.37
C LEU A 173 20.58 -10.43 1.13
N ARG A 174 19.64 -11.36 1.27
CA ARG A 174 18.65 -11.68 0.25
C ARG A 174 17.34 -12.14 0.88
N PHE A 175 16.24 -12.06 0.15
CA PHE A 175 15.02 -12.77 0.54
C PHE A 175 15.16 -14.26 0.20
N ALA A 176 14.73 -15.14 1.10
CA ALA A 176 14.71 -16.59 0.87
C ALA A 176 13.77 -16.97 -0.27
N SER A 177 12.63 -16.29 -0.35
CA SER A 177 11.67 -16.33 -1.44
C SER A 177 11.09 -14.93 -1.62
N PRO A 178 10.86 -14.46 -2.86
CA PRO A 178 10.27 -13.15 -3.13
C PRO A 178 8.89 -12.94 -2.48
N LEU A 179 8.16 -14.02 -2.14
CA LEU A 179 6.80 -13.93 -1.59
C LEU A 179 6.72 -14.16 -0.07
N GLU A 180 7.80 -14.61 0.58
CA GLU A 180 7.73 -15.10 1.97
C GLU A 180 8.32 -14.14 3.02
N GLY A 181 8.73 -12.93 2.62
CA GLY A 181 9.17 -11.87 3.54
C GLY A 181 10.34 -12.25 4.47
N THR A 182 10.99 -13.38 4.23
CA THR A 182 12.03 -13.94 5.09
C THR A 182 13.38 -13.49 4.56
N LEU A 183 14.01 -12.56 5.27
CA LEU A 183 15.33 -12.03 4.94
C LEU A 183 16.39 -12.93 5.55
N VAL A 184 17.32 -13.40 4.71
CA VAL A 184 18.39 -14.32 5.09
C VAL A 184 19.75 -13.75 4.73
N LEU A 185 20.76 -14.22 5.44
CA LEU A 185 22.14 -13.88 5.18
C LEU A 185 22.62 -14.53 3.88
N ALA A 186 23.34 -13.78 3.05
CA ALA A 186 23.86 -14.24 1.76
C ALA A 186 25.39 -14.31 1.70
N GLY A 187 26.09 -13.43 2.42
CA GLY A 187 27.54 -13.46 2.58
C GLY A 187 27.97 -13.82 4.00
N GLN A 188 29.26 -14.06 4.20
CA GLN A 188 29.82 -14.17 5.55
C GLN A 188 29.95 -12.77 6.16
N LEU A 189 29.87 -12.71 7.49
CA LEU A 189 30.07 -11.50 8.27
C LEU A 189 31.40 -11.62 8.99
N ASP A 190 31.98 -10.47 9.31
CA ASP A 190 33.27 -10.33 9.99
C ASP A 190 33.24 -8.98 10.70
N TYR A 191 33.26 -9.01 12.03
CA TYR A 191 33.09 -7.83 12.87
C TYR A 191 34.27 -6.87 12.69
N GLU A 192 35.49 -7.39 12.57
CA GLU A 192 36.73 -6.62 12.42
C GLU A 192 36.71 -5.74 11.16
N THR A 193 36.09 -6.21 10.08
CA THR A 193 35.99 -5.45 8.82
C THR A 193 34.70 -4.65 8.68
N LEU A 194 33.56 -5.17 9.15
CA LEU A 194 32.26 -4.55 8.95
C LEU A 194 31.34 -4.74 10.17
N PRO A 195 31.55 -3.96 11.25
CA PRO A 195 30.77 -4.10 12.49
C PRO A 195 29.32 -3.63 12.34
N GLU A 196 29.04 -2.77 11.37
CA GLU A 196 27.68 -2.33 11.05
C GLU A 196 27.50 -2.05 9.56
N PHE A 197 26.32 -2.31 9.03
CA PHE A 197 25.96 -1.95 7.67
C PHE A 197 24.44 -1.75 7.51
N SER A 198 24.04 -1.14 6.39
CA SER A 198 22.63 -0.89 6.06
C SER A 198 22.33 -1.33 4.63
N VAL A 199 21.18 -1.97 4.45
CA VAL A 199 20.71 -2.47 3.15
C VAL A 199 19.30 -1.94 2.88
N SER A 200 19.09 -1.40 1.68
CA SER A 200 17.76 -0.99 1.21
C SER A 200 16.98 -2.21 0.69
N ILE A 201 15.72 -2.32 1.07
CA ILE A 201 14.79 -3.36 0.64
C ILE A 201 13.54 -2.74 0.02
N VAL A 202 12.94 -3.44 -0.94
CA VAL A 202 11.80 -2.97 -1.73
C VAL A 202 10.67 -3.99 -1.65
N ALA A 203 9.48 -3.50 -1.34
CA ALA A 203 8.21 -4.19 -1.51
C ALA A 203 7.54 -3.65 -2.78
N ARG A 204 7.09 -4.54 -3.66
CA ARG A 204 6.53 -4.19 -4.97
C ARG A 204 5.28 -5.02 -5.22
N ASP A 205 4.19 -4.37 -5.61
CA ASP A 205 3.00 -5.08 -6.07
C ASP A 205 3.18 -5.69 -7.49
N GLN A 206 2.20 -6.46 -7.95
CA GLN A 206 2.15 -7.01 -9.31
C GLN A 206 1.23 -6.21 -10.24
N GLY A 207 1.00 -4.92 -9.94
CA GLY A 207 0.22 -4.00 -10.76
C GLY A 207 0.92 -3.61 -12.07
N ASN A 208 0.16 -2.95 -12.96
CA ASN A 208 0.69 -2.40 -14.20
C ASN A 208 0.13 -0.98 -14.48
N PRO A 209 0.89 0.09 -14.20
CA PRO A 209 2.25 0.09 -13.64
C PRO A 209 2.26 -0.38 -12.16
N PRO A 210 3.37 -0.93 -11.68
CA PRO A 210 3.49 -1.39 -10.31
C PRO A 210 3.75 -0.24 -9.33
N ASN A 211 3.21 -0.32 -8.11
CA ASN A 211 3.59 0.54 -6.99
C ASN A 211 4.66 -0.16 -6.13
N THR A 212 5.49 0.66 -5.48
CA THR A 212 6.63 0.18 -4.68
C THR A 212 6.81 0.99 -3.41
N ALA A 213 7.32 0.35 -2.37
CA ALA A 213 7.80 1.01 -1.16
C ALA A 213 9.18 0.51 -0.74
N THR A 214 10.06 1.45 -0.41
CA THR A 214 11.45 1.18 -0.04
C THR A 214 11.68 1.52 1.42
N THR A 215 12.40 0.67 2.14
CA THR A 215 12.88 0.93 3.51
C THR A 215 14.29 0.38 3.72
N LYS A 216 14.88 0.61 4.89
CA LYS A 216 16.23 0.14 5.24
C LYS A 216 16.21 -0.91 6.34
N VAL A 217 17.17 -1.82 6.27
CA VAL A 217 17.53 -2.76 7.34
C VAL A 217 18.92 -2.39 7.83
N ASN A 218 19.01 -1.95 9.08
CA ASN A 218 20.26 -1.65 9.76
C ASN A 218 20.71 -2.90 10.52
N VAL A 219 21.90 -3.40 10.19
CA VAL A 219 22.47 -4.61 10.77
C VAL A 219 23.64 -4.20 11.66
N GLN A 220 23.58 -4.63 12.92
CA GLN A 220 24.69 -4.57 13.86
C GLN A 220 25.28 -5.97 13.97
N VAL A 221 26.56 -6.11 13.66
CA VAL A 221 27.27 -7.39 13.80
C VAL A 221 27.67 -7.55 15.26
N ILE A 222 27.32 -8.69 15.83
CA ILE A 222 27.73 -9.07 17.19
C ILE A 222 29.07 -9.78 17.06
N ASP A 223 30.07 -9.13 17.62
CA ASP A 223 31.44 -9.60 17.88
C ASP A 223 31.46 -10.90 18.70
N VAL A 224 32.32 -11.82 18.28
CA VAL A 224 32.60 -13.11 18.90
C VAL A 224 34.10 -13.26 19.08
N ASP A 225 34.51 -13.95 20.14
CA ASP A 225 35.90 -14.33 20.43
C ASP A 225 36.39 -15.37 19.41
N ASP A 226 36.81 -14.88 18.24
CA ASP A 226 37.26 -15.68 17.10
C ASP A 226 38.63 -15.26 16.55
N GLN A 227 39.17 -14.12 17.03
CA GLN A 227 40.55 -13.73 16.82
C GLN A 227 41.41 -14.20 17.98
N ASN A 228 42.73 -14.25 17.73
CA ASN A 228 43.69 -14.56 18.79
C ASN A 228 44.51 -13.32 19.11
N PRO A 229 44.90 -13.12 20.39
CA PRO A 229 45.83 -12.05 20.75
C PRO A 229 47.12 -12.14 19.95
N ARG A 230 47.56 -11.00 19.41
CA ARG A 230 48.84 -10.88 18.70
C ARG A 230 49.74 -9.88 19.38
N PHE A 231 51.03 -10.20 19.49
CA PHE A 231 52.02 -9.23 19.96
C PHE A 231 52.16 -8.07 18.97
N GLU A 232 52.38 -6.85 19.48
CA GLU A 232 52.66 -5.67 18.64
C GLU A 232 53.95 -5.81 17.82
N MET A 233 54.89 -6.64 18.29
CA MET A 233 56.19 -6.84 17.66
C MET A 233 56.50 -8.33 17.51
N ASP A 234 57.00 -8.72 16.34
CA ASP A 234 57.40 -10.11 16.04
C ASP A 234 58.54 -10.62 16.93
N LYS A 235 59.33 -9.70 17.50
CA LYS A 235 60.47 -10.03 18.34
C LYS A 235 60.70 -9.00 19.42
N TYR A 236 60.86 -9.49 20.63
CA TYR A 236 61.38 -8.75 21.76
C TYR A 236 62.79 -9.23 22.09
N THR A 237 63.68 -8.31 22.43
CA THR A 237 65.06 -8.62 22.83
C THR A 237 65.33 -8.08 24.22
N ALA A 238 66.08 -8.82 25.04
CA ALA A 238 66.55 -8.37 26.33
C ALA A 238 68.04 -8.67 26.46
N THR A 239 68.77 -7.77 27.12
CA THR A 239 70.21 -7.93 27.39
C THR A 239 70.43 -7.91 28.89
N LEU A 240 71.22 -8.86 29.39
CA LEU A 240 71.59 -8.99 30.81
C LEU A 240 73.10 -9.27 30.90
N ALA A 241 73.80 -8.54 31.76
CA ALA A 241 75.21 -8.82 32.04
C ALA A 241 75.35 -10.05 32.94
N GLU A 242 76.47 -10.77 32.83
CA GLU A 242 76.80 -11.85 33.75
C GLU A 242 77.04 -11.31 35.17
N GLY A 243 76.74 -12.12 36.21
CA GLY A 243 76.94 -11.75 37.62
C GLY A 243 75.88 -10.83 38.23
N GLN A 244 74.75 -10.64 37.56
CA GLN A 244 73.63 -9.85 38.10
C GLN A 244 72.92 -10.59 39.25
N VAL A 245 72.39 -9.81 40.19
CA VAL A 245 71.62 -10.35 41.33
C VAL A 245 70.30 -10.96 40.87
N ILE A 246 69.79 -11.91 41.65
CA ILE A 246 68.44 -12.48 41.46
C ILE A 246 67.41 -11.34 41.55
N GLN A 247 66.36 -11.40 40.74
CA GLN A 247 65.30 -10.38 40.59
C GLN A 247 65.70 -9.06 39.89
N THR A 248 66.87 -8.98 39.23
CA THR A 248 67.17 -7.84 38.35
C THR A 248 66.17 -7.77 37.18
N PRO A 249 65.43 -6.65 36.99
CA PRO A 249 64.48 -6.52 35.90
C PRO A 249 65.16 -6.49 34.53
N LEU A 250 64.66 -7.27 33.58
CA LEU A 250 65.17 -7.27 32.20
C LEU A 250 64.73 -6.00 31.46
N THR A 251 65.68 -5.37 30.75
CA THR A 251 65.37 -4.29 29.82
C THR A 251 65.04 -4.89 28.46
N ILE A 252 63.75 -5.12 28.25
CA ILE A 252 63.19 -5.56 26.97
C ILE A 252 63.22 -4.40 25.96
N LYS A 253 63.47 -4.67 24.69
CA LYS A 253 63.33 -3.72 23.58
C LYS A 253 62.56 -4.38 22.43
N PRO A 254 61.56 -3.69 21.86
CA PRO A 254 60.98 -2.41 22.32
C PRO A 254 60.14 -2.58 23.61
N LYS A 255 59.93 -1.49 24.37
CA LYS A 255 59.06 -1.49 25.55
C LYS A 255 57.75 -0.74 25.29
N PRO A 256 56.66 -1.14 25.96
CA PRO A 256 56.47 -2.39 26.71
C PRO A 256 56.12 -3.57 25.78
N ILE A 257 56.24 -4.82 26.27
CA ILE A 257 55.60 -5.96 25.58
C ILE A 257 54.11 -5.72 25.63
N ARG A 258 53.46 -5.75 24.46
CA ARG A 258 52.03 -5.52 24.31
C ARG A 258 51.49 -6.54 23.33
N ALA A 259 50.30 -7.04 23.63
CA ALA A 259 49.50 -7.82 22.71
C ALA A 259 48.13 -7.17 22.60
N GLU A 260 47.56 -7.22 21.41
CA GLU A 260 46.23 -6.73 21.11
C GLU A 260 45.38 -7.92 20.67
N ASP A 261 44.18 -8.00 21.23
CA ASP A 261 43.13 -8.85 20.73
C ASP A 261 42.14 -7.96 19.96
N PRO A 262 41.89 -8.23 18.67
CA PRO A 262 40.91 -7.48 17.88
C PRO A 262 39.49 -7.52 18.47
N ASP A 263 39.13 -8.58 19.19
CA ASP A 263 37.77 -8.82 19.67
C ASP A 263 37.38 -7.84 20.79
N ARG A 264 36.26 -7.15 20.60
CA ARG A 264 35.81 -6.01 21.39
C ARG A 264 34.84 -6.49 22.48
N ALA A 265 35.37 -6.52 23.70
CA ALA A 265 34.66 -6.71 24.98
C ALA A 265 34.47 -8.15 25.46
N ILE A 266 35.05 -9.14 24.79
CA ILE A 266 35.27 -10.45 25.40
C ILE A 266 36.65 -10.39 26.05
N ARG A 267 36.69 -10.67 27.36
CA ARG A 267 37.91 -10.57 28.15
C ARG A 267 38.85 -11.69 27.73
N SER A 268 39.62 -11.49 26.68
CA SER A 268 40.80 -12.31 26.45
C SER A 268 41.74 -12.08 27.63
N PRO A 269 42.02 -13.11 28.44
CA PRO A 269 42.93 -12.96 29.55
C PRO A 269 44.32 -12.71 28.95
N ILE A 270 44.77 -11.46 29.03
CA ILE A 270 46.18 -11.09 28.89
C ILE A 270 46.96 -11.71 30.05
#